data_AF-A0A3P6CZW6-F1
#
_entry.id   AF-A0A3P6CZW6-F1
#
_cell.length_a   1.000
_cell.length_b   1.000
_cell.length_c   1.000
_cell.angle_alpha   90.00
_cell.angle_beta   90.00
_cell.angle_gamma   90.00
#
_symmetry.space_group_name_H-M   'P 1'
#
loop_
_entity.id
_entity.type
_entity.pdbx_description
1 polymer ?
#
loop_
_entity_poly.entity_id
_entity_poly.type
_entity_poly.pdbx_seq_one_letter_code
_entity_poly.pdbx_strand_id
1 'polypeptide(L)'
;MAIEAAATTSSNDLRPIPQPPDFHPAIVVPSQPNGLRFWQLMVAGSIAGSVEHMAMFPVDTIKTHMQAIRPCPIKPVGISQAFRSIIKTEGPSALYRGIWAMGLGAGPAHAVYFSFYEVSKKYLSGGDPNNSAAHAVSGVCATVASDAVFTPMDMVKQRLQIGNGTYKGVWDCVGRVMREEGFGAFYASYRTTVLMNAPFTAVHFATYEAVKRGLREFSPERVGGGEEEEGWLIYATAGAAAGGLAAVVTTPLDVVKTQLQCQGVCGCDRFKSGSISDVFRTILKKDGYRGLARGWLPRMLFHAPAAAICWSTYETVKSFFQDVNGDSNTA
;
A
#
# COMPACT_ATOMS: atom_id res chain seq x y z
N MET A 1 -42.96 -52.73 41.93
CA MET A 1 -42.52 -54.10 42.26
C MET A 1 -41.76 -54.60 41.04
N ALA A 2 -40.46 -54.90 41.21
CA ALA A 2 -39.56 -55.54 40.23
C ALA A 2 -39.20 -54.74 38.95
N ILE A 3 -38.01 -54.79 38.33
CA ILE A 3 -36.72 -55.49 38.54
C ILE A 3 -35.69 -54.78 37.61
N GLU A 4 -34.43 -54.72 38.03
CA GLU A 4 -33.25 -54.39 37.20
C GLU A 4 -33.09 -55.31 35.98
N ALA A 5 -32.72 -54.76 34.83
CA ALA A 5 -31.93 -55.47 33.83
C ALA A 5 -30.99 -54.49 33.11
N ALA A 6 -29.70 -54.62 33.40
CA ALA A 6 -28.61 -53.92 32.76
C ALA A 6 -28.41 -54.39 31.32
N ALA A 7 -28.19 -53.44 30.41
CA ALA A 7 -27.57 -53.69 29.11
C ALA A 7 -26.50 -52.60 28.88
N THR A 8 -25.29 -52.92 29.30
CA THR A 8 -24.05 -52.21 29.03
C THR A 8 -23.80 -52.20 27.52
N THR A 9 -23.86 -51.02 26.89
CA THR A 9 -23.28 -50.83 25.55
C THR A 9 -22.26 -49.72 25.66
N SER A 10 -21.00 -50.11 25.47
CA SER A 10 -19.79 -49.32 25.57
C SER A 10 -19.91 -47.97 24.86
N SER A 11 -19.74 -46.88 25.60
CA SER A 11 -19.55 -45.54 25.08
C SER A 11 -18.25 -45.50 24.28
N ASN A 12 -18.36 -45.24 22.98
CA ASN A 12 -17.22 -44.96 22.11
C ASN A 12 -16.34 -43.85 22.73
N ASP A 13 -15.10 -44.22 23.03
CA ASP A 13 -13.96 -43.36 23.31
C ASP A 13 -13.69 -42.45 22.10
N LEU A 14 -14.40 -41.32 22.02
CA LEU A 14 -14.01 -40.20 21.16
C LEU A 14 -13.19 -39.23 22.00
N ARG A 15 -11.86 -39.33 21.87
CA ARG A 15 -10.95 -38.31 22.41
C ARG A 15 -11.35 -36.95 21.85
N PRO A 16 -11.49 -35.90 22.69
CA PRO A 16 -11.64 -34.54 22.19
C PRO A 16 -10.42 -34.20 21.33
N ILE A 17 -10.65 -33.87 20.05
CA ILE A 17 -9.61 -33.28 19.21
C ILE A 17 -9.28 -31.92 19.85
N PRO A 18 -8.01 -31.64 20.21
CA PRO A 18 -7.63 -30.31 20.68
C PRO A 18 -8.01 -29.31 19.59
N GLN A 19 -8.95 -28.41 19.89
CA GLN A 19 -9.20 -27.30 18.98
C GLN A 19 -7.89 -26.51 18.88
N PRO A 20 -7.39 -26.23 17.65
CA PRO A 20 -6.25 -25.34 17.51
C PRO A 20 -6.61 -24.02 18.20
N PRO A 21 -5.68 -23.39 18.93
CA PRO A 21 -5.95 -22.13 19.61
C PRO A 21 -6.53 -21.16 18.58
N ASP A 22 -7.71 -20.60 18.89
CA ASP A 22 -8.36 -19.57 18.08
C ASP A 22 -7.36 -18.44 17.83
N PHE A 23 -6.69 -18.52 16.69
CA PHE A 23 -5.64 -17.58 16.31
C PHE A 23 -6.35 -16.34 15.80
N HIS A 24 -6.81 -15.50 16.73
CA HIS A 24 -7.09 -14.13 16.44
C HIS A 24 -5.74 -13.51 16.06
N PRO A 25 -5.53 -13.05 14.81
CA PRO A 25 -4.49 -12.09 14.58
C PRO A 25 -4.92 -10.88 15.41
N ALA A 26 -4.36 -10.75 16.60
CA ALA A 26 -4.23 -9.46 17.22
C ALA A 26 -3.44 -8.66 16.19
N ILE A 27 -4.16 -7.95 15.33
CA ILE A 27 -3.72 -6.68 14.84
C ILE A 27 -3.47 -5.95 16.16
N VAL A 28 -2.22 -5.99 16.61
CA VAL A 28 -1.73 -5.12 17.66
C VAL A 28 -1.83 -3.75 17.01
N VAL A 29 -3.04 -3.19 16.97
CA VAL A 29 -3.24 -1.77 17.08
C VAL A 29 -2.52 -1.49 18.39
N PRO A 30 -1.36 -0.81 18.38
CA PRO A 30 -0.62 -0.60 19.60
C PRO A 30 -1.61 0.00 20.60
N SER A 31 -1.92 -0.76 21.64
CA SER A 31 -2.67 -0.31 22.80
C SER A 31 -2.01 0.99 23.23
N GLN A 32 -2.69 2.14 23.03
CA GLN A 32 -2.18 3.50 23.22
C GLN A 32 -0.84 3.56 23.96
N PRO A 33 0.31 3.41 23.25
CA PRO A 33 1.58 3.48 23.92
C PRO A 33 1.86 4.97 24.08
N ASN A 34 1.88 5.42 25.33
CA ASN A 34 2.54 6.65 25.78
C ASN A 34 1.75 7.94 25.53
N GLY A 35 0.82 8.34 26.42
CA GLY A 35 0.42 9.75 26.64
C GLY A 35 -0.01 10.61 25.44
N LEU A 36 -0.15 10.03 24.25
CA LEU A 36 -0.31 10.72 22.99
C LEU A 36 -1.79 10.74 22.63
N ARG A 37 -2.29 11.94 22.34
CA ARG A 37 -3.65 12.12 21.87
C ARG A 37 -3.76 11.54 20.46
N PHE A 38 -4.93 10.99 20.13
CA PHE A 38 -5.19 10.42 18.80
C PHE A 38 -4.81 11.36 17.64
N TRP A 39 -5.08 12.67 17.78
CA TRP A 39 -4.71 13.66 16.76
C TRP A 39 -3.19 13.80 16.56
N GLN A 40 -2.38 13.60 17.60
CA GLN A 40 -0.91 13.64 17.50
C GLN A 40 -0.40 12.45 16.68
N LEU A 41 -0.99 11.27 16.90
CA LEU A 41 -0.70 10.09 16.09
C LEU A 41 -1.11 10.29 14.62
N MET A 42 -2.26 10.92 14.37
CA MET A 42 -2.70 11.27 13.01
C MET A 42 -1.74 12.24 12.31
N VAL A 43 -1.28 13.27 13.02
CA VAL A 43 -0.31 14.24 12.48
C VAL A 43 1.03 13.56 12.22
N ALA A 44 1.52 12.72 13.15
CA ALA A 44 2.74 11.94 12.97
C ALA A 44 2.67 11.02 11.74
N GLY A 45 1.56 10.29 11.58
CA GLY A 45 1.34 9.44 10.41
C GLY A 45 1.27 10.23 9.10
N SER A 46 0.61 11.40 9.11
CA SER A 46 0.48 12.25 7.92
C SER A 46 1.83 12.85 7.49
N ILE A 47 2.66 13.28 8.46
CA ILE A 47 4.02 13.78 8.19
C ILE A 47 4.91 12.65 7.67
N ALA A 48 4.86 11.48 8.32
CA ALA A 48 5.62 10.30 7.90
C ALA A 48 5.31 9.89 6.46
N GLY A 49 4.02 9.76 6.11
CA GLY A 49 3.60 9.43 4.75
C GLY A 49 4.00 10.52 3.75
N SER A 50 3.93 11.80 4.11
CA SER A 50 4.36 12.90 3.23
C SER A 50 5.87 12.85 2.96
N VAL A 51 6.69 12.65 3.99
CA VAL A 51 8.15 12.53 3.88
C VAL A 51 8.55 11.33 3.04
N GLU A 52 7.92 10.17 3.29
CA GLU A 52 8.09 8.97 2.46
C GLU A 52 7.84 9.26 0.99
N HIS A 53 6.67 9.81 0.64
CA HIS A 53 6.31 10.10 -0.74
C HIS A 53 7.26 11.09 -1.41
N MET A 54 7.76 12.09 -0.68
CA MET A 54 8.74 13.04 -1.20
C MET A 54 10.11 12.39 -1.43
N ALA A 55 10.58 11.56 -0.50
CA ALA A 55 11.85 10.87 -0.60
C ALA A 55 11.85 9.79 -1.70
N MET A 56 10.73 9.09 -1.86
CA MET A 56 10.53 8.05 -2.87
C MET A 56 10.16 8.61 -4.25
N PHE A 57 9.94 9.91 -4.37
CA PHE A 57 9.46 10.55 -5.60
C PHE A 57 10.35 10.27 -6.83
N PRO A 58 11.71 10.31 -6.76
CA PRO A 58 12.56 9.96 -7.90
C PRO A 58 12.42 8.51 -8.35
N VAL A 59 12.24 7.60 -7.38
CA VAL A 59 12.04 6.16 -7.64
C VAL A 59 10.69 5.94 -8.31
N ASP A 60 9.64 6.60 -7.81
CA ASP A 60 8.31 6.58 -8.41
C ASP A 60 8.36 7.06 -9.86
N THR A 61 9.07 8.16 -10.14
CA THR A 61 9.22 8.65 -11.52
C THR A 61 9.88 7.60 -12.42
N ILE A 62 10.95 6.93 -11.97
CA ILE A 62 11.59 5.85 -12.75
C ILE A 62 10.61 4.70 -12.98
N LYS A 63 9.92 4.25 -11.92
CA LYS A 63 8.91 3.18 -12.00
C LYS A 63 7.81 3.53 -12.99
N THR A 64 7.24 4.71 -12.88
CA THR A 64 6.18 5.23 -13.76
C THR A 64 6.63 5.25 -15.22
N HIS A 65 7.84 5.72 -15.51
CA HIS A 65 8.39 5.71 -16.87
C HIS A 65 8.63 4.31 -17.42
N MET A 66 8.98 3.34 -16.56
CA MET A 66 9.17 1.94 -16.95
C MET A 66 7.83 1.20 -17.16
N GLN A 67 6.79 1.58 -16.42
CA GLN A 67 5.48 0.94 -16.47
C GLN A 67 4.61 1.49 -17.60
N ALA A 68 4.72 2.78 -17.90
CA ALA A 68 3.97 3.41 -18.95
C ALA A 68 4.43 2.98 -20.35
N ILE A 69 3.47 2.79 -21.25
CA ILE A 69 3.76 2.36 -22.62
C ILE A 69 4.45 3.52 -23.36
N ARG A 70 5.67 3.27 -23.85
CA ARG A 70 6.34 4.11 -24.86
C ARG A 70 6.22 3.47 -26.25
N PRO A 71 6.33 4.26 -27.34
CA PRO A 71 6.30 3.74 -28.71
C PRO A 71 7.37 2.66 -28.96
N CYS A 72 7.02 1.65 -29.76
CA CYS A 72 7.85 0.50 -30.15
C CYS A 72 9.25 0.87 -30.70
N PRO A 73 10.29 0.01 -30.56
CA PRO A 73 10.29 -1.33 -29.97
C PRO A 73 10.82 -1.35 -28.52
N ILE A 74 10.29 -2.29 -27.73
CA ILE A 74 10.58 -2.48 -26.31
C ILE A 74 12.02 -2.98 -26.15
N LYS A 75 12.93 -2.08 -25.78
CA LYS A 75 14.17 -2.52 -25.13
C LYS A 75 13.89 -2.61 -23.63
N PRO A 76 14.10 -3.77 -22.97
CA PRO A 76 14.01 -3.83 -21.51
C PRO A 76 15.06 -2.87 -20.95
N VAL A 77 14.57 -1.73 -20.46
CA VAL A 77 15.44 -0.66 -19.95
C VAL A 77 15.76 -1.03 -18.50
N GLY A 78 17.03 -1.24 -18.17
CA GLY A 78 17.44 -1.37 -16.77
C GLY A 78 17.13 -0.09 -16.00
N ILE A 79 17.00 -0.18 -14.67
CA ILE A 79 16.74 0.97 -13.79
C ILE A 79 17.74 2.11 -14.05
N SER A 80 19.02 1.77 -14.18
CA SER A 80 20.10 2.72 -14.47
C SER A 80 19.98 3.38 -15.86
N GLN A 81 19.53 2.63 -16.86
CA GLN A 81 19.34 3.14 -18.21
C GLN A 81 18.08 4.02 -18.29
N ALA A 82 17.00 3.67 -17.59
CA ALA A 82 15.81 4.51 -17.49
C ALA A 82 16.13 5.84 -16.80
N PHE A 83 16.83 5.79 -15.66
CA PHE A 83 17.30 6.98 -14.96
C PHE A 83 18.18 7.88 -15.83
N ARG A 84 19.21 7.31 -16.49
CA ARG A 84 20.08 8.06 -17.41
C ARG A 84 19.30 8.64 -18.58
N SER A 85 18.31 7.92 -19.10
CA SER A 85 17.45 8.42 -20.18
C SER A 85 16.66 9.64 -19.72
N ILE A 86 15.99 9.57 -18.56
CA ILE A 86 15.17 10.67 -18.02
C ILE A 86 16.02 11.93 -17.82
N ILE A 87 17.19 11.79 -17.17
CA ILE A 87 18.07 12.93 -16.94
C ILE A 87 18.54 13.55 -18.26
N LYS A 88 18.88 12.72 -19.25
CA LYS A 88 19.39 13.20 -20.55
C LYS A 88 18.30 13.84 -21.41
N THR A 89 17.06 13.33 -21.38
CA THR A 89 15.97 13.83 -22.24
C THR A 89 15.15 14.94 -21.62
N GLU A 90 14.92 14.89 -20.30
CA GLU A 90 13.96 15.76 -19.61
C GLU A 90 14.62 16.65 -18.54
N GLY A 91 15.86 16.34 -18.17
CA GLY A 91 16.62 17.03 -17.13
C GLY A 91 16.41 16.44 -15.73
N PRO A 92 17.26 16.80 -14.75
CA PRO A 92 17.18 16.29 -13.38
C PRO A 92 15.91 16.75 -12.64
N SER A 93 15.34 17.90 -13.00
CA SER A 93 14.09 18.40 -12.43
C SER A 93 12.87 17.55 -12.80
N ALA A 94 12.95 16.75 -13.87
CA ALA A 94 11.88 15.84 -14.28
C ALA A 94 11.58 14.79 -13.21
N LEU A 95 12.59 14.39 -12.42
CA LEU A 95 12.42 13.42 -11.34
C LEU A 95 11.44 13.88 -10.28
N TYR A 96 11.25 15.20 -10.10
CA TYR A 96 10.39 15.82 -9.09
C TYR A 96 9.13 16.50 -9.67
N ARG A 97 8.86 16.34 -10.97
CA ARG A 97 7.63 16.88 -11.59
C ARG A 97 6.40 16.16 -11.05
N GLY A 98 5.52 16.92 -10.38
CA GLY A 98 4.30 16.39 -9.76
C GLY A 98 4.38 16.23 -8.24
N ILE A 99 5.51 16.56 -7.60
CA ILE A 99 5.64 16.50 -6.13
C ILE A 99 4.58 17.33 -5.40
N TRP A 100 4.21 18.49 -5.96
CA TRP A 100 3.13 19.33 -5.43
C TRP A 100 1.75 18.69 -5.51
N ALA A 101 1.47 17.91 -6.56
CA ALA A 101 0.21 17.17 -6.66
C ALA A 101 0.11 16.12 -5.55
N MET A 102 1.23 15.45 -5.25
CA MET A 102 1.30 14.47 -4.17
C MET A 102 1.17 15.13 -2.79
N GLY A 103 1.88 16.23 -2.53
CA GLY A 103 1.77 16.96 -1.27
C GLY A 103 0.36 17.49 -0.98
N LEU A 104 -0.34 17.99 -2.01
CA LEU A 104 -1.72 18.46 -1.88
C LEU A 104 -2.74 17.32 -1.70
N GLY A 105 -2.46 16.14 -2.24
CA GLY A 105 -3.37 14.99 -2.19
C GLY A 105 -3.21 14.09 -0.95
N ALA A 106 -1.97 13.92 -0.47
CA ALA A 106 -1.67 12.98 0.59
C ALA A 106 -2.34 13.37 1.92
N GLY A 107 -2.23 14.63 2.35
CA GLY A 107 -2.81 15.08 3.62
C GLY A 107 -4.33 14.84 3.72
N PRO A 108 -5.15 15.34 2.77
CA PRO A 108 -6.60 15.11 2.77
C PRO A 108 -6.98 13.63 2.71
N ALA A 109 -6.26 12.81 1.94
CA ALA A 109 -6.52 11.38 1.86
C ALA A 109 -6.34 10.68 3.22
N HIS A 110 -5.25 10.98 3.93
CA HIS A 110 -5.02 10.45 5.28
C HIS A 110 -6.08 10.92 6.28
N ALA A 111 -6.49 12.19 6.21
CA ALA A 111 -7.56 12.71 7.07
C ALA A 111 -8.88 11.95 6.85
N VAL A 112 -9.24 11.68 5.59
CA VAL A 112 -10.43 10.89 5.24
C VAL A 112 -10.28 9.44 5.70
N TYR A 113 -9.12 8.81 5.51
CA TYR A 113 -8.85 7.46 6.00
C TYR A 113 -9.14 7.34 7.50
N PHE A 114 -8.51 8.18 8.32
CA PHE A 114 -8.68 8.11 9.78
C PHE A 114 -10.11 8.45 10.20
N SER A 115 -10.72 9.45 9.58
CA SER A 115 -12.11 9.83 9.89
C SER A 115 -13.08 8.69 9.58
N PHE A 116 -12.99 8.09 8.39
CA PHE A 116 -13.83 6.95 8.02
C PHE A 116 -13.53 5.72 8.85
N TYR A 117 -12.27 5.48 9.21
CA TYR A 117 -11.89 4.36 10.06
C TYR A 117 -12.54 4.48 11.44
N GLU A 118 -12.42 5.64 12.10
CA GLU A 118 -13.00 5.86 13.43
C GLU A 118 -14.53 5.79 13.42
N VAL A 119 -15.15 6.40 12.40
CA VAL A 119 -16.61 6.38 12.22
C VAL A 119 -17.10 4.96 11.98
N SER A 120 -16.49 4.24 11.02
CA SER A 120 -16.88 2.86 10.70
C SER A 120 -16.67 1.95 11.90
N LYS A 121 -15.53 2.06 12.58
CA LYS A 121 -15.24 1.28 13.79
C LYS A 121 -16.29 1.54 14.87
N LYS A 122 -16.68 2.80 15.12
CA LYS A 122 -17.69 3.13 16.13
C LYS A 122 -19.06 2.51 15.81
N TYR A 123 -19.46 2.48 14.55
CA TYR A 123 -20.73 1.88 14.14
C TYR A 123 -20.69 0.35 14.08
N LEU A 124 -19.59 -0.25 13.61
CA LEU A 124 -19.47 -1.71 13.43
C LEU A 124 -19.03 -2.46 14.68
N SER A 125 -18.23 -1.86 15.56
CA SER A 125 -17.76 -2.50 16.79
C SER A 125 -18.88 -2.66 17.82
N GLY A 126 -19.99 -1.91 17.72
CA GLY A 126 -21.15 -2.08 18.60
C GLY A 126 -20.85 -1.91 20.11
N GLY A 127 -19.71 -1.30 20.46
CA GLY A 127 -19.21 -1.21 21.83
C GLY A 127 -18.23 -2.30 22.26
N ASP A 128 -17.97 -3.32 21.44
CA ASP A 128 -16.95 -4.36 21.69
C ASP A 128 -15.61 -3.99 21.02
N PRO A 129 -14.56 -3.67 21.80
CA PRO A 129 -13.24 -3.33 21.28
C PRO A 129 -12.51 -4.49 20.61
N ASN A 130 -12.95 -5.75 20.79
CA ASN A 130 -12.18 -6.92 20.37
C ASN A 130 -12.70 -7.57 19.08
N ASN A 131 -13.67 -6.95 18.40
CA ASN A 131 -14.21 -7.48 17.15
C ASN A 131 -13.25 -7.26 15.96
N SER A 132 -12.38 -8.23 15.69
CA SER A 132 -11.41 -8.18 14.59
C SER A 132 -12.05 -7.98 13.21
N ALA A 133 -13.27 -8.50 12.99
CA ALA A 133 -14.00 -8.32 11.74
C ALA A 133 -14.46 -6.87 11.55
N ALA A 134 -14.92 -6.22 12.64
CA ALA A 134 -15.28 -4.80 12.60
C ALA A 134 -14.08 -3.91 12.23
N HIS A 135 -12.89 -4.21 12.77
CA HIS A 135 -11.66 -3.52 12.40
C HIS A 135 -11.27 -3.73 10.94
N ALA A 136 -11.36 -4.97 10.45
CA ALA A 136 -11.05 -5.30 9.06
C ALA A 136 -11.99 -4.58 8.08
N VAL A 137 -13.30 -4.62 8.33
CA VAL A 137 -14.30 -3.94 7.47
C VAL A 137 -14.12 -2.43 7.53
N SER A 138 -13.88 -1.87 8.72
CA SER A 138 -13.62 -0.43 8.88
C SER A 138 -12.36 0.01 8.14
N GLY A 139 -11.31 -0.81 8.16
CA GLY A 139 -10.09 -0.58 7.37
C GLY A 139 -10.37 -0.58 5.87
N VAL A 140 -11.14 -1.54 5.36
CA VAL A 140 -11.52 -1.58 3.93
C VAL A 140 -12.33 -0.35 3.55
N CYS A 141 -13.35 0.03 4.33
CA CYS A 141 -14.16 1.22 4.07
C CYS A 141 -13.32 2.50 4.08
N ALA A 142 -12.41 2.63 5.05
CA ALA A 142 -11.49 3.75 5.15
C ALA A 142 -10.53 3.83 3.95
N THR A 143 -9.96 2.71 3.52
CA THR A 143 -9.09 2.65 2.33
C THR A 143 -9.85 3.06 1.07
N VAL A 144 -11.05 2.53 0.85
CA VAL A 144 -11.89 2.87 -0.31
C VAL A 144 -12.23 4.37 -0.35
N ALA A 145 -12.55 4.97 0.79
CA ALA A 145 -12.84 6.39 0.91
C ALA A 145 -11.59 7.26 0.70
N SER A 146 -10.47 6.87 1.30
CA SER A 146 -9.17 7.55 1.13
C SER A 146 -8.70 7.51 -0.33
N ASP A 147 -8.79 6.34 -0.97
CA ASP A 147 -8.43 6.14 -2.37
C ASP A 147 -9.26 7.05 -3.30
N ALA A 148 -10.52 7.34 -2.96
CA ALA A 148 -11.36 8.22 -3.76
C ALA A 148 -10.81 9.65 -3.76
N VAL A 149 -10.29 10.13 -2.64
CA VAL A 149 -9.67 11.46 -2.53
C VAL A 149 -8.27 11.47 -3.14
N PHE A 150 -7.54 10.38 -3.02
CA PHE A 150 -6.16 10.29 -3.50
C PHE A 150 -6.05 10.10 -5.03
N THR A 151 -6.98 9.36 -5.63
CA THR A 151 -6.90 8.95 -7.06
C THR A 151 -6.76 10.12 -8.04
N PRO A 152 -7.50 11.24 -7.92
CA PRO A 152 -7.33 12.39 -8.82
C PRO A 152 -5.92 12.99 -8.77
N MET A 153 -5.33 13.09 -7.57
CA MET A 153 -3.99 13.63 -7.39
C MET A 153 -2.91 12.68 -7.91
N ASP A 154 -3.10 11.37 -7.69
CA ASP A 154 -2.24 10.34 -8.25
C ASP A 154 -2.29 10.38 -9.80
N MET A 155 -3.47 10.54 -10.40
CA MET A 155 -3.60 10.69 -11.86
C MET A 155 -2.83 11.90 -12.40
N VAL A 156 -2.97 13.06 -11.76
CA VAL A 156 -2.27 14.29 -12.17
C VAL A 156 -0.76 14.13 -12.02
N LYS A 157 -0.28 13.54 -10.92
CA LYS A 157 1.14 13.22 -10.70
C LYS A 157 1.69 12.37 -11.85
N GLN A 158 1.01 11.26 -12.17
CA GLN A 158 1.44 10.31 -13.21
C GLN A 158 1.55 10.99 -14.58
N ARG A 159 0.59 11.84 -14.94
CA ARG A 159 0.64 12.59 -16.21
C ARG A 159 1.73 13.66 -16.26
N LEU A 160 2.02 14.32 -15.13
CA LEU A 160 3.12 15.28 -15.04
C LEU A 160 4.49 14.62 -15.12
N GLN A 161 4.63 13.40 -14.60
CA GLN A 161 5.87 12.61 -14.71
C GLN A 161 6.14 12.23 -16.17
N ILE A 162 5.14 11.75 -16.90
CA ILE A 162 5.33 11.21 -18.25
C ILE A 162 5.20 12.25 -19.36
N GLY A 163 4.46 13.32 -19.12
CA GLY A 163 4.01 14.25 -20.16
C GLY A 163 5.11 15.02 -20.89
N ASN A 164 6.41 14.84 -20.57
CA ASN A 164 7.57 15.42 -21.24
C ASN A 164 7.37 16.87 -21.75
N GLY A 165 6.94 17.78 -20.86
CA GLY A 165 6.72 19.19 -21.20
C GLY A 165 5.36 19.54 -21.81
N THR A 166 4.46 18.56 -21.97
CA THR A 166 3.06 18.79 -22.40
C THR A 166 2.32 19.70 -21.42
N TYR A 167 2.59 19.57 -20.12
CA TYR A 167 1.96 20.36 -19.06
C TYR A 167 2.97 21.28 -18.39
N LYS A 168 2.58 22.54 -18.15
CA LYS A 168 3.40 23.54 -17.46
C LYS A 168 3.36 23.40 -15.93
N GLY A 169 2.35 22.71 -15.40
CA GLY A 169 2.18 22.49 -13.96
C GLY A 169 0.89 21.76 -13.63
N VAL A 170 0.61 21.63 -12.32
CA VAL A 170 -0.56 20.90 -11.77
C VAL A 170 -1.87 21.48 -12.32
N TRP A 171 -2.05 22.80 -12.23
CA TRP A 171 -3.29 23.47 -12.66
C TRP A 171 -3.53 23.40 -14.17
N ASP A 172 -2.45 23.50 -14.96
CA ASP A 172 -2.51 23.35 -16.42
C ASP A 172 -2.90 21.91 -16.81
N CYS A 173 -2.34 20.92 -16.11
CA CYS A 173 -2.75 19.51 -16.28
C CYS A 173 -4.23 19.32 -15.93
N VAL A 174 -4.68 19.77 -14.76
CA VAL A 174 -6.08 19.66 -14.33
C VAL A 174 -7.03 20.31 -15.34
N GLY A 175 -6.77 21.57 -15.73
CA GLY A 175 -7.63 22.30 -16.66
C GLY A 175 -7.70 21.64 -18.04
N ARG A 176 -6.57 21.15 -18.56
CA ARG A 176 -6.53 20.51 -19.87
C ARG A 176 -7.22 19.14 -19.86
N VAL A 177 -6.99 18.32 -18.84
CA VAL A 177 -7.65 17.02 -18.67
C VAL A 177 -9.16 17.19 -18.55
N MET A 178 -9.60 18.17 -17.74
CA MET A 178 -11.00 18.47 -17.54
C MET A 178 -11.69 18.93 -18.84
N ARG A 179 -10.99 19.66 -19.72
CA ARG A 179 -11.51 20.13 -21.02
C ARG A 179 -11.48 19.06 -22.12
N GLU A 180 -10.44 18.23 -22.17
CA GLU A 180 -10.19 17.31 -23.30
C GLU A 180 -10.70 15.87 -23.07
N GLU A 181 -10.82 15.47 -21.80
CA GLU A 181 -11.22 14.10 -21.41
C GLU A 181 -12.37 14.07 -20.40
N GLY A 182 -12.62 15.18 -19.70
CA GLY A 182 -13.71 15.32 -18.74
C GLY A 182 -13.39 14.75 -17.35
N PHE A 183 -14.37 14.83 -16.46
CA PHE A 183 -14.20 14.46 -15.04
C PHE A 183 -13.90 12.97 -14.84
N GLY A 184 -14.40 12.09 -15.71
CA GLY A 184 -14.19 10.65 -15.62
C GLY A 184 -12.72 10.22 -15.71
N ALA A 185 -11.86 11.04 -16.35
CA ALA A 185 -10.44 10.76 -16.50
C ALA A 185 -9.70 10.72 -15.15
N PHE A 186 -10.10 11.57 -14.20
CA PHE A 186 -9.48 11.62 -12.86
C PHE A 186 -9.71 10.35 -12.04
N TYR A 187 -10.77 9.60 -12.33
CA TYR A 187 -11.15 8.37 -11.62
C TYR A 187 -11.03 7.12 -12.47
N ALA A 188 -10.42 7.21 -13.66
CA ALA A 188 -10.31 6.10 -14.60
C ALA A 188 -9.64 4.86 -13.97
N SER A 189 -8.69 5.06 -13.04
CA SER A 189 -7.98 3.98 -12.36
C SER A 189 -8.56 3.56 -11.01
N TYR A 190 -9.59 4.27 -10.49
CA TYR A 190 -10.10 4.05 -9.13
C TYR A 190 -10.55 2.60 -8.91
N ARG A 191 -11.29 2.02 -9.87
CA ARG A 191 -11.74 0.62 -9.82
C ARG A 191 -10.57 -0.36 -9.74
N THR A 192 -9.50 -0.10 -10.51
CA THR A 192 -8.29 -0.93 -10.51
C THR A 192 -7.55 -0.81 -9.19
N THR A 193 -7.46 0.39 -8.61
CA THR A 193 -6.86 0.61 -7.29
C THR A 193 -7.58 -0.22 -6.23
N VAL A 194 -8.90 -0.09 -6.13
CA VAL A 194 -9.71 -0.84 -5.15
C VAL A 194 -9.57 -2.36 -5.36
N LEU A 195 -9.62 -2.82 -6.61
CA LEU A 195 -9.46 -4.24 -6.94
C LEU A 195 -8.07 -4.78 -6.58
N MET A 196 -7.03 -3.94 -6.65
CA MET A 196 -5.65 -4.31 -6.33
C MET A 196 -5.40 -4.42 -4.82
N ASN A 197 -6.14 -3.68 -3.99
CA ASN A 197 -5.92 -3.68 -2.53
C ASN A 197 -6.17 -5.05 -1.91
N ALA A 198 -7.26 -5.72 -2.26
CA ALA A 198 -7.60 -7.05 -1.71
C ALA A 198 -6.49 -8.11 -1.95
N PRO A 199 -6.01 -8.36 -3.19
CA PRO A 199 -4.94 -9.31 -3.42
C PRO A 199 -3.61 -8.86 -2.81
N PHE A 200 -3.31 -7.56 -2.78
CA PHE A 200 -2.10 -7.06 -2.11
C PHE A 200 -2.10 -7.41 -0.62
N THR A 201 -3.18 -7.08 0.08
CA THR A 201 -3.35 -7.33 1.51
C THR A 201 -3.33 -8.82 1.83
N ALA A 202 -4.05 -9.64 1.04
CA ALA A 202 -4.10 -11.09 1.25
C ALA A 202 -2.72 -11.74 1.11
N VAL A 203 -1.98 -11.44 0.04
CA VAL A 203 -0.63 -11.98 -0.19
C VAL A 203 0.33 -11.47 0.88
N HIS A 204 0.24 -10.19 1.25
CA HIS A 204 1.09 -9.60 2.27
C HIS A 204 0.92 -10.33 3.61
N PHE A 205 -0.30 -10.45 4.13
CA PHE A 205 -0.53 -11.11 5.43
C PHE A 205 -0.14 -12.59 5.40
N ALA A 206 -0.55 -13.33 4.36
CA ALA A 206 -0.22 -14.75 4.25
C ALA A 206 1.29 -14.99 4.21
N THR A 207 2.02 -14.17 3.45
CA THR A 207 3.48 -14.27 3.34
C THR A 207 4.16 -13.83 4.62
N TYR A 208 3.68 -12.76 5.25
CA TYR A 208 4.22 -12.26 6.51
C TYR A 208 4.13 -13.31 7.61
N GLU A 209 2.98 -13.97 7.76
CA GLU A 209 2.81 -15.04 8.73
C GLU A 209 3.69 -16.26 8.42
N ALA A 210 3.75 -16.68 7.15
CA ALA A 210 4.57 -17.82 6.74
C ALA A 210 6.07 -17.58 7.01
N VAL A 211 6.58 -16.40 6.63
CA VAL A 211 7.99 -16.04 6.85
C VAL A 211 8.29 -15.89 8.34
N LYS A 212 7.39 -15.26 9.11
CA LYS A 212 7.54 -15.12 10.56
C LYS A 212 7.57 -16.46 11.29
N ARG A 213 6.70 -17.42 10.90
CA ARG A 213 6.70 -18.79 11.46
C ARG A 213 7.99 -19.52 11.13
N GLY A 214 8.41 -19.50 9.87
CA GLY A 214 9.66 -20.12 9.44
C GLY A 214 10.88 -19.55 10.16
N LEU A 215 11.03 -18.22 10.24
CA LEU A 215 12.16 -17.59 10.93
C LEU A 215 12.23 -17.94 12.43
N ARG A 216 11.09 -18.07 13.11
CA ARG A 216 11.02 -18.49 14.52
C ARG A 216 11.39 -19.96 14.69
N GLU A 217 11.02 -20.83 13.76
CA GLU A 217 11.36 -22.26 13.77
C GLU A 217 12.85 -22.52 13.48
N PHE A 218 13.50 -21.67 12.67
CA PHE A 218 14.94 -21.77 12.38
C PHE A 218 15.83 -21.13 13.44
N SER A 219 15.29 -20.27 14.32
CA SER A 219 16.04 -19.56 15.36
C SER A 219 15.58 -19.85 16.82
N PRO A 220 15.31 -21.12 17.22
CA PRO A 220 14.85 -21.44 18.58
C PRO A 220 15.95 -21.32 19.65
N GLU A 221 17.24 -21.40 19.28
CA GLU A 221 18.38 -21.51 20.22
C GLU A 221 19.23 -20.22 20.38
N ARG A 222 18.84 -19.09 19.75
CA ARG A 222 19.53 -17.79 19.94
C ARG A 222 18.86 -16.84 20.95
N VAL A 223 17.77 -17.30 21.55
CA VAL A 223 16.93 -16.65 22.59
C VAL A 223 17.68 -16.36 23.91
N GLY A 224 19.01 -16.51 23.96
CA GLY A 224 19.84 -16.24 25.14
C GLY A 224 20.55 -14.88 25.15
N GLY A 225 20.47 -14.06 24.10
CA GLY A 225 21.20 -12.79 24.01
C GLY A 225 20.46 -11.68 23.29
N GLY A 226 19.68 -10.89 24.03
CA GLY A 226 19.07 -9.63 23.56
C GLY A 226 17.69 -9.81 22.90
N GLU A 227 16.66 -10.06 23.71
CA GLU A 227 15.27 -10.32 23.28
C GLU A 227 14.64 -9.21 22.41
N GLU A 228 15.13 -7.96 22.48
CA GLU A 228 14.58 -6.83 21.72
C GLU A 228 15.23 -6.64 20.33
N GLU A 229 16.52 -6.94 20.18
CA GLU A 229 17.23 -6.76 18.89
C GLU A 229 16.94 -7.88 17.88
N GLU A 230 16.74 -9.12 18.34
CA GLU A 230 16.41 -10.22 17.41
C GLU A 230 14.96 -10.15 16.90
N GLY A 231 14.06 -9.56 17.69
CA GLY A 231 12.65 -9.39 17.35
C GLY A 231 12.44 -8.47 16.14
N TRP A 232 13.06 -7.28 16.15
CA TRP A 232 12.85 -6.31 15.06
C TRP A 232 13.35 -6.84 13.72
N LEU A 233 14.45 -7.59 13.70
CA LEU A 233 15.01 -8.15 12.46
C LEU A 233 14.07 -9.19 11.86
N ILE A 234 13.46 -10.06 12.68
CA ILE A 234 12.45 -11.04 12.23
C ILE A 234 11.24 -10.30 11.64
N TYR A 235 10.75 -9.26 12.33
CA TYR A 235 9.61 -8.48 11.84
C TYR A 235 9.93 -7.71 10.55
N ALA A 236 11.13 -7.12 10.45
CA ALA A 236 11.58 -6.38 9.30
C ALA A 236 11.79 -7.28 8.08
N THR A 237 12.42 -8.44 8.26
CA THR A 237 12.63 -9.42 7.19
C THR A 237 11.31 -10.03 6.72
N ALA A 238 10.42 -10.40 7.64
CA ALA A 238 9.07 -10.87 7.30
C ALA A 238 8.26 -9.80 6.55
N GLY A 239 8.30 -8.54 7.01
CA GLY A 239 7.64 -7.41 6.36
C GLY A 239 8.18 -7.14 4.95
N ALA A 240 9.51 -7.13 4.78
CA ALA A 240 10.17 -6.91 3.50
C ALA A 240 9.86 -8.04 2.50
N ALA A 241 9.93 -9.31 2.93
CA ALA A 241 9.60 -10.46 2.09
C ALA A 241 8.13 -10.46 1.68
N ALA A 242 7.23 -10.20 2.63
CA ALA A 242 5.79 -10.12 2.39
C ALA A 242 5.42 -8.98 1.43
N GLY A 243 5.95 -7.78 1.66
CA GLY A 243 5.73 -6.62 0.80
C GLY A 243 6.32 -6.82 -0.60
N GLY A 244 7.51 -7.41 -0.69
CA GLY A 244 8.15 -7.75 -1.97
C GLY A 244 7.33 -8.75 -2.78
N LEU A 245 6.87 -9.84 -2.17
CA LEU A 245 6.05 -10.83 -2.87
C LEU A 245 4.67 -10.27 -3.26
N ALA A 246 4.02 -9.55 -2.35
CA ALA A 246 2.75 -8.87 -2.65
C ALA A 246 2.91 -7.86 -3.80
N ALA A 247 4.01 -7.12 -3.84
CA ALA A 247 4.33 -6.22 -4.94
C ALA A 247 4.50 -6.95 -6.28
N VAL A 248 5.21 -8.09 -6.31
CA VAL A 248 5.38 -8.89 -7.52
C VAL A 248 4.03 -9.43 -8.02
N VAL A 249 3.25 -10.05 -7.15
CA VAL A 249 1.95 -10.65 -7.51
C VAL A 249 0.97 -9.61 -8.04
N THR A 250 0.98 -8.40 -7.46
CA THR A 250 0.08 -7.32 -7.88
C THR A 250 0.66 -6.40 -8.95
N THR A 251 1.86 -6.70 -9.48
CA THR A 251 2.47 -5.89 -10.56
C THR A 251 1.59 -5.82 -11.82
N PRO A 252 0.92 -6.89 -12.30
CA PRO A 252 0.05 -6.79 -13.47
C PRO A 252 -1.08 -5.77 -13.33
N LEU A 253 -1.71 -5.70 -12.14
CA LEU A 253 -2.77 -4.73 -11.85
C LEU A 253 -2.21 -3.30 -11.73
N ASP A 254 -1.03 -3.15 -11.14
CA ASP A 254 -0.32 -1.87 -11.03
C ASP A 254 0.06 -1.32 -12.42
N VAL A 255 0.53 -2.18 -13.34
CA VAL A 255 0.77 -1.78 -14.74
C VAL A 255 -0.52 -1.29 -15.39
N VAL A 256 -1.64 -1.99 -15.23
CA VAL A 256 -2.94 -1.56 -15.77
C VAL A 256 -3.40 -0.24 -15.15
N LYS A 257 -3.24 -0.07 -13.83
CA LYS A 257 -3.53 1.18 -13.11
C LYS A 257 -2.72 2.34 -13.70
N THR A 258 -1.41 2.18 -13.85
CA THR A 258 -0.51 3.21 -14.40
C THR A 258 -0.89 3.56 -15.84
N GLN A 259 -1.24 2.57 -16.68
CA GLN A 259 -1.72 2.86 -18.04
C GLN A 259 -3.01 3.69 -18.04
N LEU A 260 -3.98 3.35 -17.19
CA LEU A 260 -5.24 4.08 -17.05
C LEU A 260 -5.01 5.53 -16.60
N GLN A 261 -4.06 5.76 -15.68
CA GLN A 261 -3.72 7.10 -15.19
C GLN A 261 -3.00 7.96 -16.25
N CYS A 262 -2.24 7.30 -17.13
CA CYS A 262 -1.45 7.94 -18.17
C CYS A 262 -2.14 7.96 -19.54
N GLN A 263 -3.43 7.61 -19.61
CA GLN A 263 -4.24 7.77 -20.82
C GLN A 263 -4.16 9.24 -21.29
N GLY A 264 -3.96 9.46 -22.58
CA GLY A 264 -3.82 10.81 -23.16
C GLY A 264 -2.39 11.37 -23.23
N VAL A 265 -1.45 10.86 -22.42
CA VAL A 265 -0.01 11.21 -22.54
C VAL A 265 0.86 10.07 -23.06
N CYS A 266 0.43 8.82 -22.88
CA CYS A 266 1.08 7.66 -23.49
C CYS A 266 0.77 7.63 -24.99
N GLY A 267 1.72 8.12 -25.80
CA GLY A 267 1.64 8.07 -27.25
C GLY A 267 1.60 6.63 -27.74
N CYS A 268 0.43 6.21 -28.23
CA CYS A 268 0.24 5.48 -29.50
C CYS A 268 -1.18 4.90 -29.64
N ASP A 269 -2.01 4.86 -28.59
CA ASP A 269 -3.44 4.57 -28.74
C ASP A 269 -4.23 5.22 -27.60
N ARG A 270 -5.17 6.10 -27.94
CA ARG A 270 -6.22 6.52 -27.01
C ARG A 270 -7.03 5.26 -26.71
N PHE A 271 -6.83 4.65 -25.54
CA PHE A 271 -7.66 3.54 -25.11
C PHE A 271 -9.12 3.99 -25.22
N LYS A 272 -9.86 3.43 -26.21
CA LYS A 272 -11.23 3.84 -26.51
C LYS A 272 -12.22 3.44 -25.41
N SER A 273 -11.76 2.65 -24.44
CA SER A 273 -12.57 2.08 -23.37
C SER A 273 -11.78 2.17 -22.07
N GLY A 274 -12.37 2.77 -21.04
CA GLY A 274 -11.84 2.79 -19.67
C GLY A 274 -11.93 1.44 -18.95
N SER A 275 -12.10 0.35 -19.70
CA SER A 275 -12.25 -1.00 -19.15
C SER A 275 -10.89 -1.63 -18.84
N ILE A 276 -10.76 -2.13 -17.61
CA ILE A 276 -9.58 -2.84 -17.10
C ILE A 276 -9.21 -4.01 -18.03
N SER A 277 -10.22 -4.76 -18.49
CA SER A 277 -10.04 -5.93 -19.35
C SER A 277 -9.46 -5.57 -20.72
N ASP A 278 -9.85 -4.42 -21.29
CA ASP A 278 -9.39 -3.98 -22.60
C ASP A 278 -7.92 -3.54 -22.56
N VAL A 279 -7.55 -2.81 -21.51
CA VAL A 279 -6.15 -2.42 -21.24
C VAL A 279 -5.29 -3.67 -21.03
N PHE A 280 -5.73 -4.59 -20.17
CA PHE A 280 -5.03 -5.84 -19.90
C PHE A 280 -4.82 -6.67 -21.18
N ARG A 281 -5.88 -6.85 -21.98
CA ARG A 281 -5.82 -7.62 -23.23
C ARG A 281 -4.92 -6.97 -24.26
N THR A 282 -4.90 -5.64 -24.32
CA THR A 282 -4.05 -4.88 -25.23
C THR A 282 -2.58 -5.00 -24.84
N ILE A 283 -2.24 -4.89 -23.54
CA ILE A 283 -0.88 -5.13 -23.05
C ILE A 283 -0.47 -6.55 -23.40
N LEU A 284 -1.31 -7.55 -23.11
CA LEU A 284 -0.99 -8.94 -23.40
C LEU A 284 -0.76 -9.19 -24.91
N LYS A 285 -1.57 -8.55 -25.78
CA LYS A 285 -1.45 -8.69 -27.24
C LYS A 285 -0.23 -7.97 -27.82
N LYS A 286 0.12 -6.79 -27.30
CA LYS A 286 1.23 -5.96 -27.84
C LYS A 286 2.58 -6.29 -27.21
N ASP A 287 2.59 -6.50 -25.90
CA ASP A 287 3.80 -6.59 -25.07
C ASP A 287 4.04 -7.98 -24.47
N GLY A 288 3.05 -8.87 -24.55
CA GLY A 288 3.08 -10.19 -23.93
C GLY A 288 3.13 -10.15 -22.40
N TYR A 289 3.42 -11.30 -21.79
CA TYR A 289 3.51 -11.43 -20.32
C TYR A 289 4.61 -10.56 -19.71
N ARG A 290 5.68 -10.28 -20.45
CA ARG A 290 6.75 -9.38 -20.00
C ARG A 290 6.28 -7.94 -19.87
N GLY A 291 5.23 -7.54 -20.59
CA GLY A 291 4.57 -6.24 -20.46
C GLY A 291 3.90 -6.05 -19.10
N LEU A 292 3.18 -7.08 -18.63
CA LEU A 292 2.47 -7.09 -17.35
C LEU A 292 3.40 -7.14 -16.14
N ALA A 293 4.63 -7.63 -16.31
CA ALA A 293 5.63 -7.67 -15.25
C ALA A 293 6.51 -6.40 -15.20
N ARG A 294 6.34 -5.40 -16.08
CA ARG A 294 7.25 -4.24 -16.10
C ARG A 294 7.23 -3.48 -14.77
N GLY A 295 8.41 -3.07 -14.32
CA GLY A 295 8.57 -2.29 -13.09
C GLY A 295 8.46 -3.10 -11.79
N TRP A 296 8.33 -4.44 -11.85
CA TRP A 296 8.30 -5.30 -10.66
C TRP A 296 9.55 -5.12 -9.78
N LEU A 297 10.73 -5.04 -10.43
CA LEU A 297 12.01 -4.97 -9.73
C LEU A 297 12.18 -3.67 -8.93
N PRO A 298 11.98 -2.45 -9.51
CA PRO A 298 11.94 -1.23 -8.72
C PRO A 298 10.93 -1.32 -7.56
N ARG A 299 9.72 -1.84 -7.81
CA ARG A 299 8.67 -1.92 -6.79
C ARG A 299 9.08 -2.80 -5.61
N MET A 300 9.75 -3.92 -5.87
CA MET A 300 10.26 -4.82 -4.83
C MET A 300 11.47 -4.21 -4.09
N LEU A 301 12.47 -3.72 -4.83
CA LEU A 301 13.73 -3.22 -4.26
C LEU A 301 13.52 -2.01 -3.34
N PHE A 302 12.57 -1.15 -3.69
CA PHE A 302 12.34 0.11 -3.00
C PHE A 302 11.24 0.05 -1.95
N HIS A 303 10.62 -1.11 -1.74
CA HIS A 303 9.60 -1.27 -0.70
C HIS A 303 10.18 -1.12 0.71
N ALA A 304 11.27 -1.83 1.02
CA ALA A 304 11.88 -1.78 2.35
C ALA A 304 12.47 -0.38 2.68
N PRO A 305 13.18 0.31 1.77
CA PRO A 305 13.60 1.70 1.99
C PRO A 305 12.43 2.66 2.25
N ALA A 306 11.34 2.56 1.48
CA ALA A 306 10.16 3.40 1.68
C ALA A 306 9.55 3.18 3.07
N ALA A 307 9.35 1.91 3.46
CA ALA A 307 8.85 1.56 4.77
C ALA A 307 9.77 2.07 5.89
N ALA A 308 11.08 1.94 5.74
CA ALA A 308 12.05 2.45 6.71
C ALA A 308 11.95 3.97 6.90
N ILE A 309 11.88 4.74 5.80
CA ILE A 309 11.73 6.20 5.85
C ILE A 309 10.42 6.58 6.58
N CYS A 310 9.33 5.90 6.25
CA CYS A 310 8.02 6.15 6.85
C CYS A 310 8.04 5.87 8.36
N TRP A 311 8.52 4.68 8.78
CA TRP A 311 8.59 4.31 10.20
C TRP A 311 9.55 5.18 11.00
N SER A 312 10.75 5.47 10.48
CA SER A 312 11.71 6.35 11.15
C SER A 312 11.16 7.76 11.34
N THR A 313 10.46 8.29 10.32
CA THR A 313 9.80 9.60 10.44
C THR A 313 8.67 9.56 11.46
N TYR A 314 7.85 8.51 11.43
CA TYR A 314 6.72 8.34 12.35
C TYR A 314 7.17 8.32 13.81
N GLU A 315 8.18 7.50 14.14
CA GLU A 315 8.71 7.43 15.50
C GLU A 315 9.39 8.75 15.92
N THR A 316 10.12 9.42 15.02
CA THR A 316 10.73 10.72 15.31
C THR A 316 9.67 11.78 15.67
N VAL A 317 8.59 11.87 14.90
CA VAL A 317 7.51 12.84 15.17
C VAL A 317 6.73 12.46 16.44
N LYS A 318 6.56 11.17 16.69
CA LYS A 318 5.92 10.66 17.90
C LYS A 318 6.74 11.01 19.15
N SER A 319 8.06 10.82 19.12
CA SER A 319 8.95 11.22 20.21
C SER A 319 8.89 12.72 20.48
N PHE A 320 8.91 13.54 19.42
CA PHE A 320 8.73 14.99 19.55
C PHE A 320 7.44 15.37 20.28
N PHE A 321 6.30 14.73 19.96
CA PHE A 321 5.05 14.99 20.67
C PHE A 321 5.04 14.48 22.12
N GLN A 322 5.78 13.41 22.43
CA GLN A 322 5.94 12.94 23.81
C GLN A 322 6.73 13.95 24.64
N ASP A 323 7.81 14.50 24.09
CA ASP A 323 8.63 15.51 24.76
C ASP A 323 7.79 16.77 25.06
N VAL A 324 7.05 17.28 24.06
CA VAL A 324 6.17 18.45 24.23
C VAL A 324 5.07 18.21 25.27
N ASN A 325 4.47 17.02 25.30
CA ASN A 325 3.45 16.68 26.29
C ASN A 325 4.05 16.49 27.69
N GLY A 326 5.28 16.00 27.80
CA GLY A 326 6.03 15.85 29.05
C GLY A 326 6.36 17.21 29.69
N ASP A 327 6.83 18.16 28.89
CA ASP A 327 7.13 19.54 29.33
C ASP A 327 5.86 20.30 29.74
N SER A 328 4.72 20.01 29.10
CA SER A 328 3.43 20.64 29.43
C SER A 328 2.81 20.12 30.73
N ASN A 329 3.22 18.94 31.21
CA ASN A 329 2.71 18.33 32.44
C ASN A 329 3.57 18.68 33.67
N THR A 330 4.74 19.29 33.47
CA THR A 330 5.67 19.73 34.52
C THR A 330 5.63 21.24 34.79
N ALA A 331 4.87 22.00 33.99
CA ALA A 331 4.59 23.43 34.16
C ALA A 331 3.19 23.69 34.75
#